data_AF-A0A5B9GDZ3-F1
#
_entry.id   AF-A0A5B9GDZ3-F1
#
_cell.length_a   1.000
_cell.length_b   1.000
_cell.length_c   1.000
_cell.angle_alpha   90.00
_cell.angle_beta   90.00
_cell.angle_gamma   90.00
#
_symmetry.space_group_name_H-M   'P 1'
#
loop_
_entity.id
_entity.type
_entity.pdbx_description
1 polymer ?
#
loop_
_entity_poly.entity_id
_entity_poly.type
_entity_poly.pdbx_seq_one_letter_code
_entity_poly.pdbx_strand_id
1 'polypeptide(L)'
;MSQTVTAGLSRRGVLASVLAATTAAALPVMASAAPHAQDAALLALSDAFWQVHNEIWSADYLAEHEPGSPEQKRLEAILDQLSEQEYGLMKQISQTPARSQLGLKGKADILLAVLPEVMRDCYLNEDSAELLLVMSLLQDMTGITQI
;
A
#
# COMPACT_ATOMS: atom_id res chain seq x y z
N MET A 1 4.38 -69.84 -2.12
CA MET A 1 3.59 -69.85 -3.36
C MET A 1 2.38 -68.95 -3.12
N SER A 2 2.49 -67.68 -3.47
CA SER A 2 1.93 -67.03 -4.69
C SER A 2 0.53 -66.47 -4.38
N GLN A 3 0.36 -65.15 -4.15
CA GLN A 3 0.10 -64.09 -5.16
C GLN A 3 -1.17 -64.40 -5.99
N THR A 4 -2.18 -63.54 -6.18
CA THR A 4 -2.27 -62.08 -6.24
C THR A 4 -3.72 -61.62 -6.03
N VAL A 5 -3.90 -60.46 -5.38
CA VAL A 5 -5.17 -59.73 -5.25
C VAL A 5 -5.06 -58.41 -6.04
N THR A 6 -6.03 -58.23 -6.93
CA THR A 6 -6.69 -56.97 -7.32
C THR A 6 -6.04 -55.97 -8.28
N ALA A 7 -6.80 -55.79 -9.36
CA ALA A 7 -7.08 -54.64 -10.19
C ALA A 7 -6.64 -53.23 -9.73
N GLY A 8 -6.28 -52.43 -10.74
CA GLY A 8 -6.96 -51.14 -10.94
C GLY A 8 -6.13 -49.87 -10.73
N LEU A 9 -5.64 -49.33 -11.85
CA LEU A 9 -5.37 -47.90 -12.12
C LEU A 9 -4.32 -47.17 -11.26
N SER A 10 -3.19 -46.80 -11.88
CA SER A 10 -2.77 -45.39 -11.85
C SER A 10 -1.73 -45.08 -12.93
N ARG A 11 -2.13 -44.29 -13.93
CA ARG A 11 -1.25 -43.68 -14.93
C ARG A 11 -0.48 -42.51 -14.29
N ARG A 12 0.41 -42.84 -13.36
CA ARG A 12 1.39 -41.92 -12.78
C ARG A 12 2.76 -42.55 -12.93
N GLY A 13 3.24 -42.50 -14.17
CA GLY A 13 4.53 -43.04 -14.52
C GLY A 13 5.24 -42.06 -15.45
N VAL A 14 6.28 -41.44 -14.87
CA VAL A 14 7.56 -41.19 -15.52
C VAL A 14 7.52 -40.09 -16.58
N LEU A 15 8.15 -38.96 -16.36
CA LEU A 15 9.52 -38.61 -16.77
C LEU A 15 9.78 -37.22 -16.16
N ALA A 16 10.94 -36.76 -15.70
CA ALA A 16 12.33 -37.20 -15.69
C ALA A 16 13.00 -36.17 -14.74
N SER A 17 13.67 -36.57 -13.65
CA SER A 17 15.14 -36.54 -13.54
C SER A 17 15.77 -35.29 -14.17
N VAL A 18 16.52 -34.46 -13.46
CA VAL A 18 17.97 -34.69 -13.27
C VAL A 18 18.57 -33.52 -12.46
N LEU A 19 19.21 -33.90 -11.34
CA LEU A 19 20.45 -33.37 -10.75
C LEU A 19 20.69 -31.84 -10.60
N ALA A 20 20.73 -31.38 -9.36
CA ALA A 20 22.00 -30.92 -8.77
C ALA A 20 21.90 -30.92 -7.23
N ALA A 21 22.89 -31.51 -6.61
CA ALA A 21 23.03 -31.63 -5.17
C ALA A 21 23.47 -30.31 -4.53
N THR A 22 23.30 -30.26 -3.20
CA THR A 22 24.08 -29.49 -2.21
C THR A 22 23.88 -27.98 -2.13
N THR A 23 23.05 -27.55 -1.17
CA THR A 23 23.43 -26.76 0.01
C THR A 23 22.17 -26.65 0.89
N ALA A 24 21.99 -27.50 1.91
CA ALA A 24 22.54 -27.29 3.24
C ALA A 24 22.46 -25.82 3.72
N ALA A 25 21.25 -25.28 3.79
CA ALA A 25 20.92 -24.23 4.74
C ALA A 25 19.51 -24.50 5.26
N ALA A 26 19.43 -25.20 6.40
CA ALA A 26 18.23 -25.23 7.21
C ALA A 26 17.93 -23.79 7.63
N LEU A 27 16.93 -23.17 7.00
CA LEU A 27 16.29 -21.99 7.57
C LEU A 27 15.11 -22.47 8.39
N PRO A 28 15.12 -22.24 9.70
CA PRO A 28 14.10 -22.75 10.59
C PRO A 28 12.77 -22.11 10.27
N VAL A 29 11.73 -22.94 10.29
CA VAL A 29 10.36 -22.55 10.58
C VAL A 29 10.40 -21.67 11.82
N MET A 30 10.32 -20.35 11.65
CA MET A 30 9.84 -19.36 12.62
C MET A 30 9.47 -18.08 11.87
N ALA A 31 8.29 -18.07 11.24
CA ALA A 31 7.56 -16.81 11.11
C ALA A 31 6.57 -16.79 12.26
N SER A 32 7.06 -16.31 13.39
CA SER A 32 6.27 -15.77 14.48
C SER A 32 5.09 -15.00 13.89
N ALA A 33 3.86 -15.36 14.24
CA ALA A 33 2.70 -14.53 13.97
C ALA A 33 2.86 -13.25 14.81
N ALA A 34 3.63 -12.32 14.26
CA ALA A 34 3.79 -11.00 14.83
C ALA A 34 2.40 -10.34 14.86
N PRO A 35 2.09 -9.55 15.90
CA PRO A 35 0.86 -8.77 15.96
C PRO A 35 0.68 -7.82 14.76
N HIS A 36 1.72 -7.62 13.94
CA HIS A 36 1.70 -6.90 12.67
C HIS A 36 1.00 -7.63 11.50
N ALA A 37 0.63 -8.90 11.64
CA ALA A 37 0.02 -9.65 10.55
C ALA A 37 -1.42 -9.22 10.21
N GLN A 38 -2.16 -8.61 11.15
CA GLN A 38 -3.58 -8.30 10.96
C GLN A 38 -3.82 -7.21 9.91
N ASP A 39 -2.96 -6.19 9.86
CA ASP A 39 -3.07 -5.07 8.94
C ASP A 39 -1.85 -4.94 8.02
N ALA A 40 -1.02 -5.99 7.89
CA ALA A 40 0.20 -5.95 7.08
C ALA A 40 -0.05 -5.45 5.63
N ALA A 41 -1.17 -5.87 5.03
CA ALA A 41 -1.56 -5.42 3.69
C ALA A 41 -1.92 -3.93 3.66
N LEU A 42 -2.65 -3.43 4.67
CA LEU A 42 -3.01 -2.02 4.79
C LEU A 42 -1.77 -1.14 4.99
N LEU A 43 -0.84 -1.60 5.82
CA LEU A 43 0.42 -0.89 6.08
C LEU A 43 1.30 -0.84 4.83
N ALA A 44 1.43 -1.96 4.09
CA ALA A 44 2.16 -1.97 2.82
C ALA A 44 1.53 -1.04 1.77
N LEU A 45 0.20 -0.96 1.72
CA LEU A 45 -0.50 0.01 0.87
C LEU A 45 -0.25 1.45 1.32
N SER A 46 -0.20 1.69 2.63
CA SER A 46 0.10 3.01 3.19
C SER A 46 1.53 3.44 2.85
N ASP A 47 2.50 2.54 2.94
CA ASP A 47 3.90 2.79 2.55
C ASP A 47 4.00 3.10 1.05
N ALA A 48 3.31 2.35 0.20
CA ALA A 48 3.25 2.59 -1.24
C ALA A 48 2.60 3.95 -1.56
N PHE A 49 1.55 4.32 -0.83
CA PHE A 49 0.91 5.63 -0.97
C PHE A 49 1.91 6.75 -0.66
N TRP A 50 2.61 6.68 0.47
CA TRP A 50 3.60 7.69 0.84
C TRP A 50 4.77 7.78 -0.14
N GLN A 51 5.18 6.68 -0.75
CA GLN A 51 6.21 6.71 -1.80
C GLN A 51 5.75 7.54 -3.00
N VAL A 52 4.56 7.25 -3.53
CA VAL A 52 4.01 7.97 -4.69
C VAL A 52 3.74 9.43 -4.35
N HIS A 53 3.13 9.70 -3.19
CA HIS A 53 2.83 11.06 -2.73
C HIS A 53 4.10 11.92 -2.65
N ASN A 54 5.18 11.37 -2.09
CA ASN A 54 6.47 12.06 -2.01
C ASN A 54 7.12 12.23 -3.40
N GLU A 55 6.93 11.27 -4.31
CA GLU A 55 7.43 11.38 -5.68
C GLU A 55 6.75 12.53 -6.42
N ILE A 56 5.42 12.66 -6.32
CA ILE A 56 4.64 13.79 -6.86
C ILE A 56 5.18 15.11 -6.29
N TRP A 57 5.27 15.23 -4.97
CA TRP A 57 5.79 16.43 -4.31
C TRP A 57 7.20 16.79 -4.77
N SER A 58 8.08 15.79 -4.94
CA SER A 58 9.44 16.02 -5.39
C SER A 58 9.51 16.47 -6.86
N ALA A 59 8.65 15.91 -7.71
CA ALA A 59 8.58 16.24 -9.13
C ALA A 59 8.04 17.66 -9.35
N ASP A 60 7.04 18.07 -8.56
CA ASP A 60 6.43 19.40 -8.64
C ASP A 60 7.36 20.50 -8.09
N TYR A 61 8.13 20.21 -7.03
CA TYR A 61 9.04 21.18 -6.41
C TYR A 61 10.32 21.45 -7.23
N LEU A 62 10.76 20.51 -8.07
CA LEU A 62 12.10 20.56 -8.69
C LEU A 62 12.13 21.09 -10.12
N ALA A 63 10.99 21.35 -10.76
CA ALA A 63 10.93 21.49 -12.20
C ALA A 63 10.31 22.83 -12.68
N GLU A 64 11.16 23.85 -12.82
CA GLU A 64 10.82 25.04 -13.62
C GLU A 64 11.19 24.78 -15.09
N HIS A 65 10.28 24.19 -15.86
CA HIS A 65 10.42 24.06 -17.31
C HIS A 65 9.72 25.22 -18.04
N GLU A 66 10.24 25.57 -19.22
CA GLU A 66 9.59 26.56 -20.07
C GLU A 66 8.19 26.09 -20.52
N PRO A 67 7.16 26.95 -20.41
CA PRO A 67 5.79 26.66 -20.86
C PRO A 67 5.70 26.04 -22.25
N GLY A 68 5.17 24.82 -22.35
CA GLY A 68 4.95 24.11 -23.61
C GLY A 68 6.17 23.35 -24.15
N SER A 69 7.29 23.34 -23.42
CA SER A 69 8.47 22.55 -23.76
C SER A 69 8.17 21.04 -23.74
N PRO A 70 8.90 20.22 -24.53
CA PRO A 70 8.73 18.78 -24.50
C PRO A 70 9.08 18.16 -23.13
N GLU A 71 9.94 18.82 -22.35
CA GLU A 71 10.30 18.40 -21.00
C GLU A 71 9.14 18.62 -20.03
N GLN A 72 8.48 19.78 -20.08
CA GLN A 72 7.27 20.03 -19.31
C GLN A 72 6.18 19.02 -19.64
N LYS A 73 5.91 18.75 -20.92
CA LYS A 73 4.88 17.77 -21.32
C LYS A 73 5.18 16.36 -20.81
N ARG A 74 6.47 15.99 -20.71
CA ARG A 74 6.87 14.70 -20.14
C ARG A 74 6.67 14.70 -18.62
N LEU A 75 7.00 15.80 -17.95
CA LEU A 75 6.76 15.94 -16.52
C LEU A 75 5.26 15.88 -16.20
N GLU A 76 4.43 16.62 -16.93
CA GLU A 76 2.96 16.59 -16.80
C GLU A 76 2.43 15.16 -16.97
N ALA A 77 2.90 14.43 -17.98
CA ALA A 77 2.49 13.03 -18.18
C ALA A 77 2.93 12.09 -17.03
N ILE A 78 4.10 12.35 -16.42
CA ILE A 78 4.56 11.59 -15.25
C ILE A 78 3.70 11.91 -14.02
N LEU A 79 3.42 13.21 -13.79
CA LEU A 79 2.57 13.65 -12.70
C LEU A 79 1.15 13.10 -12.83
N ASP A 80 0.59 13.09 -14.04
CA ASP A 80 -0.72 12.48 -14.32
C ASP A 80 -0.71 10.98 -13.95
N GLN A 81 0.32 10.23 -14.37
CA GLN A 81 0.44 8.80 -14.06
C GLN A 81 0.59 8.55 -12.56
N LEU A 82 1.40 9.34 -11.86
CA LEU A 82 1.58 9.23 -10.41
C LEU A 82 0.28 9.58 -9.68
N SER A 83 -0.45 10.59 -10.13
CA SER A 83 -1.75 10.99 -9.57
C SER A 83 -2.80 9.88 -9.72
N GLU A 84 -2.86 9.23 -10.88
CA GLU A 84 -3.72 8.06 -11.10
C GLU A 84 -3.36 6.90 -10.15
N GLN A 85 -2.06 6.66 -9.95
CA GLN A 85 -1.57 5.62 -9.05
C GLN A 85 -1.90 5.94 -7.58
N GLU A 86 -1.69 7.19 -7.15
CA GLU A 86 -2.05 7.67 -5.82
C GLU A 86 -3.55 7.48 -5.55
N TYR A 87 -4.40 7.90 -6.48
CA TYR A 87 -5.85 7.70 -6.39
C TYR A 87 -6.23 6.21 -6.30
N GLY A 88 -5.57 5.36 -7.09
CA GLY A 88 -5.73 3.91 -7.04
C GLY A 88 -5.40 3.32 -5.66
N LEU A 89 -4.28 3.75 -5.07
CA LEU A 89 -3.84 3.35 -3.73
C LEU A 89 -4.81 3.84 -2.65
N MET A 90 -5.22 5.11 -2.70
CA MET A 90 -6.22 5.68 -1.78
C MET A 90 -7.53 4.87 -1.80
N LYS A 91 -7.99 4.48 -2.99
CA LYS A 91 -9.17 3.63 -3.15
C LYS A 91 -8.97 2.26 -2.49
N GLN A 92 -7.84 1.60 -2.71
CA GLN A 92 -7.54 0.31 -2.08
C GLN A 92 -7.43 0.40 -0.55
N ILE A 93 -6.82 1.48 -0.03
CA ILE A 93 -6.73 1.77 1.40
C ILE A 93 -8.12 1.97 1.99
N SER A 94 -9.01 2.71 1.32
CA SER A 94 -10.38 2.92 1.78
C SER A 94 -11.17 1.61 1.90
N GLN A 95 -10.96 0.68 0.96
CA GLN A 95 -11.63 -0.62 0.91
C GLN A 95 -11.05 -1.66 1.87
N THR A 96 -9.80 -1.47 2.31
CA THR A 96 -9.13 -2.39 3.23
C THR A 96 -9.48 -2.02 4.68
N PRO A 97 -10.20 -2.87 5.44
CA PRO A 97 -10.55 -2.54 6.82
C PRO A 97 -9.31 -2.53 7.71
N ALA A 98 -9.18 -1.50 8.56
CA ALA A 98 -8.18 -1.47 9.63
C ALA A 98 -8.70 -2.25 10.84
N ARG A 99 -7.95 -3.28 11.27
CA ARG A 99 -8.31 -4.13 12.42
C ARG A 99 -7.45 -3.87 13.66
N SER A 100 -6.38 -3.12 13.50
CA SER A 100 -5.45 -2.73 14.55
C SER A 100 -5.40 -1.21 14.71
N GLN A 101 -4.94 -0.76 15.88
CA GLN A 101 -4.70 0.66 16.15
C GLN A 101 -3.66 1.26 15.19
N LEU A 102 -2.66 0.48 14.77
CA LEU A 102 -1.66 0.92 13.80
C LEU A 102 -2.27 1.15 12.41
N GLY A 103 -3.15 0.26 11.96
CA GLY A 103 -3.85 0.44 10.68
C GLY A 103 -4.80 1.63 10.70
N LEU A 104 -5.47 1.86 11.83
CA LEU A 104 -6.31 3.06 12.03
C LEU A 104 -5.48 4.34 12.00
N LYS A 105 -4.34 4.35 12.70
CA LYS A 105 -3.40 5.46 12.67
C LYS A 105 -2.86 5.73 11.25
N GLY A 106 -2.44 4.70 10.52
CA GLY A 106 -1.95 4.87 9.15
C GLY A 106 -2.97 5.51 8.21
N LYS A 107 -4.25 5.13 8.32
CA LYS A 107 -5.33 5.80 7.57
C LYS A 107 -5.53 7.24 8.01
N ALA A 108 -5.46 7.50 9.32
CA ALA A 108 -5.63 8.83 9.86
C ALA A 108 -4.50 9.77 9.43
N ASP A 109 -3.25 9.29 9.43
CA ASP A 109 -2.07 10.03 8.95
C ASP A 109 -2.24 10.43 7.47
N ILE A 110 -2.69 9.50 6.61
CA ILE A 110 -2.96 9.78 5.20
C ILE A 110 -4.07 10.82 5.03
N LEU A 111 -5.17 10.69 5.77
CA LEU A 111 -6.26 11.65 5.71
C LEU A 111 -5.84 13.04 6.19
N LEU A 112 -5.02 13.14 7.25
CA LEU A 112 -4.52 14.43 7.73
C LEU A 112 -3.64 15.16 6.72
N ALA A 113 -2.92 14.44 5.86
CA ALA A 113 -2.10 15.05 4.82
C ALA A 113 -2.93 15.50 3.61
N VAL A 114 -3.89 14.68 3.17
CA VAL A 114 -4.64 14.94 1.92
C VAL A 114 -5.87 15.83 2.14
N LEU A 115 -6.57 15.68 3.28
CA LEU A 115 -7.84 16.37 3.51
C LEU A 115 -7.74 17.91 3.49
N PRO A 116 -6.70 18.55 4.07
CA PRO A 116 -6.55 20.00 3.99
C PRO A 116 -6.42 20.53 2.57
N GLU A 117 -5.73 19.80 1.70
CA GLU A 117 -5.58 20.15 0.28
C GLU A 117 -6.92 20.03 -0.46
N VAL A 118 -7.62 18.90 -0.27
CA VAL A 118 -8.96 18.70 -0.84
C VAL A 118 -9.95 19.78 -0.36
N MET A 119 -9.88 20.18 0.91
CA MET A 119 -10.71 21.25 1.45
C MET A 119 -10.45 22.59 0.75
N ARG A 120 -9.17 22.92 0.53
CA ARG A 120 -8.76 24.13 -0.20
C ARG A 120 -9.24 24.11 -1.65
N ASP A 121 -9.05 22.99 -2.35
CA ASP A 121 -9.39 22.85 -3.76
C ASP A 121 -10.91 22.82 -4.01
N CYS A 122 -11.65 22.22 -3.09
CA CYS A 122 -13.11 22.12 -3.17
C CYS A 122 -13.83 23.32 -2.55
N TYR A 123 -13.11 24.34 -2.06
CA TYR A 123 -13.65 25.49 -1.32
C TYR A 123 -14.58 25.07 -0.17
N LEU A 124 -14.24 23.98 0.52
CA LEU A 124 -14.98 23.54 1.70
C LEU A 124 -14.72 24.51 2.84
N ASN A 125 -15.77 24.84 3.58
CA ASN A 125 -15.66 25.78 4.69
C ASN A 125 -14.83 25.17 5.83
N GLU A 126 -13.61 25.69 6.01
CA GLU A 126 -12.67 25.28 7.07
C GLU A 126 -13.25 25.46 8.48
N ASP A 127 -14.24 26.35 8.63
CA ASP A 127 -14.92 26.62 9.91
C ASP A 127 -16.13 25.73 10.18
N SER A 128 -16.42 24.75 9.32
CA SER A 128 -17.54 23.82 9.58
C SER A 128 -17.23 22.92 10.78
N ALA A 129 -18.16 22.88 11.74
CA ALA A 129 -17.99 22.13 12.98
C ALA A 129 -17.78 20.63 12.72
N GLU A 130 -18.38 20.10 11.66
CA GLU A 130 -18.23 18.71 11.22
C GLU A 130 -16.81 18.41 10.73
N LEU A 131 -16.21 19.30 9.93
CA LEU A 131 -14.83 19.12 9.47
C LEU A 131 -13.84 19.28 10.62
N LEU A 132 -14.06 20.26 11.50
CA LEU A 132 -13.25 20.40 12.72
C LEU A 132 -13.30 19.16 13.60
N LEU A 133 -14.49 18.54 13.75
CA LEU A 133 -14.64 17.28 14.49
C LEU A 133 -13.90 16.12 13.81
N VAL A 134 -13.98 16.01 12.48
CA VAL A 134 -13.22 14.99 11.73
C VAL A 134 -11.72 15.20 11.93
N MET A 135 -11.21 16.43 11.80
CA MET A 135 -9.79 16.73 12.00
C MET A 135 -9.34 16.44 13.43
N SER A 136 -10.15 16.79 14.44
CA SER A 136 -9.88 16.45 15.85
C SER A 136 -9.81 14.94 16.07
N LEU A 137 -10.76 14.18 15.51
CA LEU A 137 -10.76 12.72 15.61
C LEU A 137 -9.52 12.10 14.97
N LEU A 138 -9.13 12.59 13.79
CA LEU A 138 -7.94 12.11 13.10
C LEU A 138 -6.66 12.40 13.91
N GLN A 139 -6.56 13.59 14.53
CA GLN A 139 -5.44 13.95 15.41
C GLN A 139 -5.37 13.06 16.66
N ASP A 140 -6.52 12.77 17.29
CA ASP A 140 -6.60 11.87 18.43
C ASP A 140 -6.14 10.45 18.08
N MET A 141 -6.48 9.98 16.87
CA MET A 141 -6.09 8.66 16.37
C MET A 141 -4.59 8.55 16.05
N THR A 142 -3.96 9.64 15.61
CA THR A 142 -2.52 9.68 15.32
C THR A 142 -1.68 9.97 16.57
N GLY A 143 -2.32 10.44 17.64
CA GLY A 143 -1.68 10.86 18.89
C GLY A 143 -0.98 12.22 18.76
N ILE A 144 -1.29 12.98 17.71
CA ILE A 144 -0.80 14.35 17.52
C ILE A 144 -1.66 15.26 18.38
N THR A 145 -1.28 15.42 19.64
CA THR A 145 -1.86 16.46 20.51
C THR A 145 -1.15 17.78 20.16
N GLN A 146 -1.86 18.73 19.54
CA GLN A 146 -1.34 20.09 19.41
C GLN A 146 -1.23 20.71 20.82
N ILE A 147 -0.03 21.16 21.19
CA ILE A 147 0.25 21.98 22.38
C ILE A 147 0.25 23.44 21.95
#